data_AF-A0A651HB49-F1
#
_entry.id   AF-A0A651HB49-F1
#
_cell.length_a   1.000
_cell.length_b   1.000
_cell.length_c   1.000
_cell.angle_alpha   90.00
_cell.angle_beta   90.00
_cell.angle_gamma   90.00
#
_symmetry.space_group_name_H-M   'P 1'
#
loop_
_entity.id
_entity.type
_entity.pdbx_description
1 polymer ?
#
loop_
_entity_poly.entity_id
_entity_poly.type
_entity_poly.pdbx_seq_one_letter_code
_entity_poly.pdbx_strand_id
1 'polypeptide(L)'
;MRILAFAGFLIAYLAWTWASQKLLKKIQRDTLASRSFGSHVLAAALAIGSLFTFIYLLTGYYNLTLVLAFFAASLAGILLAALLRGLLGSITTQWGPRVFWAGGEIGMKHSGIMIATVAVAALVTFAYPVLAGVAFFTLPPDELTSRIFQYTLLLVFLSGYPMVIFILVQLQVSENVDHGTRTHFLVSQVGSLVNVALFLSLLFWSLDIGGEVGRWEVGGITLAFSPLLLGLVAGMFLLTSFIPYLIGTRRAKQWRLHLLKTRLGWLDQTIRLLEAPTPALYQPKLDTLQADLRDERDRFVRSDPMVAIGLQIDRGATPEQAAIFAPAYRISRDLDPRFQHLDQIGDFSDRLGEIRAELSQKTDPGDQTATGGRWLPYLRSRREEAEKALASEEKNRTPAFIVSSGILLPIATVFLTEFSQWLWAFFSRTLPE
;
A
#
# COMPACT_ATOMS: atom_id res chain seq x y z
N MET A 1 38.19 -25.67 12.51
CA MET A 1 36.81 -25.88 11.99
C MET A 1 35.89 -24.67 12.17
N ARG A 2 35.80 -24.03 13.35
CA ARG A 2 34.91 -22.87 13.58
C ARG A 2 35.04 -21.74 12.55
N ILE A 3 36.27 -21.33 12.20
CA ILE A 3 36.52 -20.28 11.19
C ILE A 3 35.93 -20.66 9.81
N LEU A 4 36.09 -21.91 9.39
CA LEU A 4 35.55 -22.40 8.11
C LEU A 4 34.02 -22.47 8.13
N ALA A 5 33.41 -22.89 9.25
CA ALA A 5 31.96 -22.89 9.42
C ALA A 5 31.38 -21.47 9.35
N PHE A 6 32.01 -20.51 10.05
CA PHE A 6 31.61 -19.10 10.00
C PHE A 6 31.79 -18.49 8.60
N ALA A 7 32.87 -18.83 7.89
CA ALA A 7 33.05 -18.42 6.49
C ALA A 7 31.95 -18.99 5.58
N GLY A 8 31.55 -20.25 5.79
CA GLY A 8 30.40 -20.87 5.12
C GLY A 8 29.09 -20.11 5.38
N PHE A 9 28.84 -19.72 6.62
CA PHE A 9 27.72 -18.85 6.99
C PHE A 9 27.76 -17.50 6.25
N LEU A 10 28.92 -16.81 6.20
CA LEU A 10 29.04 -15.53 5.49
C LEU A 10 28.75 -15.67 3.99
N ILE A 11 29.22 -16.76 3.36
CA ILE A 11 28.93 -17.04 1.94
C ILE A 11 27.41 -17.26 1.75
N ALA A 12 26.78 -18.06 2.60
CA ALA A 12 25.34 -18.30 2.55
C ALA A 12 24.54 -17.01 2.79
N TYR A 13 25.01 -16.16 3.70
CA TYR A 13 24.42 -14.86 4.00
C TYR A 13 24.49 -13.92 2.78
N LEU A 14 25.65 -13.81 2.14
CA LEU A 14 25.81 -13.03 0.91
C LEU A 14 24.93 -13.57 -0.23
N ALA A 15 24.86 -14.90 -0.40
CA ALA A 15 23.98 -15.53 -1.37
C ALA A 15 22.50 -15.23 -1.10
N TRP A 16 22.08 -15.22 0.18
CA TRP A 16 20.72 -14.83 0.58
C TRP A 16 20.42 -13.36 0.29
N THR A 17 21.34 -12.43 0.59
CA THR A 17 21.13 -11.00 0.26
C THR A 17 20.95 -10.80 -1.24
N TRP A 18 21.77 -11.47 -2.06
CA TRP A 18 21.66 -11.45 -3.52
C TRP A 18 20.34 -12.06 -4.00
N ALA A 19 19.94 -13.22 -3.47
CA ALA A 19 18.67 -13.87 -3.79
C ALA A 19 17.47 -12.99 -3.43
N SER A 20 17.54 -12.31 -2.28
CA SER A 20 16.50 -11.37 -1.82
C SER A 20 16.35 -10.17 -2.76
N GLN A 21 17.45 -9.61 -3.27
CA GLN A 21 17.40 -8.55 -4.27
C GLN A 21 16.78 -9.02 -5.60
N LYS A 22 17.12 -10.22 -6.06
CA LYS A 22 16.52 -10.81 -7.27
C LYS A 22 15.03 -11.06 -7.07
N LEU A 23 14.66 -11.58 -5.91
CA LEU A 23 13.26 -11.83 -5.55
C LEU A 23 12.47 -10.53 -5.45
N LEU A 24 13.02 -9.46 -4.88
CA LEU A 24 12.37 -8.16 -4.82
C LEU A 24 12.02 -7.65 -6.23
N LYS A 25 12.97 -7.75 -7.19
CA LYS A 25 12.71 -7.39 -8.59
C LYS A 25 11.61 -8.25 -9.22
N LYS A 26 11.55 -9.54 -8.86
CA LYS A 26 10.49 -10.45 -9.31
C LYS A 26 9.13 -10.07 -8.70
N ILE A 27 9.07 -9.83 -7.39
CA ILE A 27 7.85 -9.38 -6.70
C ILE A 27 7.34 -8.08 -7.33
N GLN A 28 8.23 -7.15 -7.65
CA GLN A 28 7.85 -5.89 -8.31
C GLN A 28 7.20 -6.15 -9.66
N ARG A 29 7.85 -6.95 -10.52
CA ARG A 29 7.33 -7.33 -11.84
C ARG A 29 5.99 -8.07 -11.75
N ASP A 30 5.91 -9.07 -10.86
CA ASP A 30 4.72 -9.90 -10.69
C ASP A 30 3.57 -9.08 -10.11
N THR A 31 3.85 -8.11 -9.21
CA THR A 31 2.85 -7.20 -8.66
C THR A 31 2.36 -6.21 -9.72
N LEU A 32 3.25 -5.66 -10.57
CA LEU A 32 2.83 -4.86 -11.74
C LEU A 32 1.93 -5.66 -12.69
N ALA A 33 2.16 -6.96 -12.84
CA ALA A 33 1.31 -7.86 -13.61
C ALA A 33 0.07 -8.38 -12.85
N SER A 34 -0.17 -7.90 -11.61
CA SER A 34 -1.23 -8.38 -10.71
C SER A 34 -1.20 -9.90 -10.43
N ARG A 35 -0.03 -10.54 -10.52
CA ARG A 35 0.22 -11.98 -10.32
C ARG A 35 1.11 -12.24 -9.11
N SER A 36 0.80 -11.64 -7.96
CA SER A 36 1.73 -11.61 -6.82
C SER A 36 1.78 -12.90 -5.96
N PHE A 37 0.80 -13.81 -6.09
CA PHE A 37 0.67 -14.98 -5.18
C PHE A 37 1.92 -15.85 -5.13
N GLY A 38 2.40 -16.34 -6.27
CA GLY A 38 3.59 -17.21 -6.32
C GLY A 38 4.86 -16.51 -5.83
N SER A 39 4.96 -15.20 -6.09
CA SER A 39 6.04 -14.36 -5.57
C SER A 39 6.02 -14.24 -4.04
N HIS A 40 4.84 -14.14 -3.42
CA HIS A 40 4.71 -14.14 -1.96
C HIS A 40 5.04 -15.50 -1.33
N VAL A 41 4.66 -16.61 -1.98
CA VAL A 41 5.05 -17.96 -1.52
C VAL A 41 6.57 -18.14 -1.59
N LEU A 42 7.20 -17.71 -2.67
CA LEU A 42 8.66 -17.75 -2.82
C LEU A 42 9.36 -16.86 -1.79
N ALA A 43 8.78 -15.71 -1.43
CA ALA A 43 9.30 -14.84 -0.37
C ALA A 43 9.22 -15.49 1.00
N ALA A 44 8.10 -16.15 1.33
CA ALA A 44 7.98 -16.91 2.56
C ALA A 44 9.00 -18.06 2.61
N ALA A 45 9.16 -18.81 1.52
CA ALA A 45 10.14 -19.89 1.42
C ALA A 45 11.58 -19.39 1.60
N LEU A 46 11.95 -18.27 0.95
CA LEU A 46 13.28 -17.70 1.08
C LEU A 46 13.54 -17.19 2.51
N ALA A 47 12.57 -16.50 3.12
CA ALA A 47 12.71 -15.97 4.47
C ALA A 47 12.86 -17.10 5.51
N ILE A 48 12.02 -18.13 5.45
CA ILE A 48 12.06 -19.25 6.39
C ILE A 48 13.28 -20.14 6.12
N GLY A 49 13.53 -20.47 4.85
CA GLY A 49 14.67 -21.29 4.46
C GLY A 49 16.00 -20.65 4.89
N SER A 50 16.17 -19.34 4.69
CA SER A 50 17.37 -18.64 5.14
C SER A 50 17.51 -18.59 6.66
N LEU A 51 16.43 -18.33 7.40
CA LEU A 51 16.43 -18.35 8.86
C LEU A 51 16.99 -19.67 9.41
N PHE A 52 16.44 -20.81 8.97
CA PHE A 52 16.91 -22.12 9.44
C PHE A 52 18.26 -22.53 8.86
N THR A 53 18.62 -22.07 7.66
CA THR A 53 19.96 -22.30 7.10
C THR A 53 21.03 -21.59 7.92
N PHE A 54 20.79 -20.35 8.34
CA PHE A 54 21.75 -19.60 9.16
C PHE A 54 21.94 -20.23 10.53
N ILE A 55 20.84 -20.64 11.18
CA ILE A 55 20.89 -21.38 12.45
C ILE A 55 21.72 -22.65 12.27
N TYR A 56 21.40 -23.47 11.27
CA TYR A 56 22.12 -24.72 11.02
C TYR A 56 23.61 -24.52 10.76
N LEU A 57 24.00 -23.53 9.94
CA LEU A 57 25.40 -23.28 9.63
C LEU A 57 26.21 -22.79 10.85
N LEU A 58 25.56 -22.08 11.78
CA LEU A 58 26.21 -21.52 12.96
C LEU A 58 26.16 -22.44 14.17
N THR A 59 25.17 -23.34 14.28
CA THR A 59 24.97 -24.12 15.51
C THR A 59 24.93 -25.63 15.25
N GLY A 60 24.79 -26.05 13.98
CA GLY A 60 24.53 -27.44 13.62
C GLY A 60 23.09 -27.89 13.88
N TYR A 61 22.24 -27.03 14.47
CA TYR A 61 20.86 -27.38 14.79
C TYR A 61 19.94 -27.28 13.58
N TYR A 62 19.20 -28.35 13.31
CA TYR A 62 18.16 -28.37 12.28
C TYR A 62 16.96 -29.19 12.74
N ASN A 63 15.76 -28.65 12.56
CA ASN A 63 14.52 -29.33 12.91
C ASN A 63 13.48 -29.13 11.80
N LEU A 64 13.22 -30.19 11.03
CA LEU A 64 12.28 -30.13 9.91
C LEU A 64 10.85 -29.78 10.35
N THR A 65 10.43 -30.25 11.51
CA THR A 65 9.10 -29.95 12.05
C THR A 65 8.94 -28.45 12.30
N LEU A 66 9.95 -27.79 12.87
CA LEU A 66 9.95 -26.34 13.03
C LEU A 66 9.92 -25.61 11.69
N VAL A 67 10.75 -26.03 10.73
CA VAL A 67 10.76 -25.45 9.37
C VAL A 67 9.38 -25.52 8.73
N LEU A 68 8.74 -26.70 8.75
CA LEU A 68 7.43 -26.92 8.17
C LEU A 68 6.34 -26.14 8.90
N ALA A 69 6.43 -26.01 10.23
CA ALA A 69 5.45 -25.27 11.02
C ALA A 69 5.50 -23.76 10.73
N PHE A 70 6.71 -23.16 10.62
CA PHE A 70 6.86 -21.77 10.18
C PHE A 70 6.32 -21.57 8.76
N PHE A 71 6.62 -22.50 7.85
CA PHE A 71 6.16 -22.41 6.48
C PHE A 71 4.65 -22.53 6.37
N ALA A 72 4.03 -23.45 7.10
CA ALA A 72 2.58 -23.62 7.18
C ALA A 72 1.91 -22.36 7.73
N ALA A 73 2.45 -21.75 8.79
CA ALA A 73 1.92 -20.51 9.35
C ALA A 73 2.00 -19.34 8.35
N SER A 74 3.13 -19.20 7.64
CA SER A 74 3.24 -18.19 6.59
C SER A 74 2.32 -18.41 5.40
N LEU A 75 2.12 -19.67 5.00
CA LEU A 75 1.15 -20.03 3.97
C LEU A 75 -0.29 -19.73 4.43
N ALA A 76 -0.63 -19.99 5.69
CA ALA A 76 -1.95 -19.70 6.23
C ALA A 76 -2.30 -18.20 6.09
N GLY A 77 -1.35 -17.30 6.38
CA GLY A 77 -1.54 -15.85 6.16
C GLY A 77 -1.76 -15.48 4.69
N ILE A 78 -0.98 -16.07 3.77
CA ILE A 78 -1.11 -15.85 2.32
C ILE A 78 -2.47 -16.37 1.80
N LEU A 79 -2.87 -17.56 2.23
CA LEU A 79 -4.14 -18.18 1.86
C LEU A 79 -5.34 -17.42 2.44
N LEU A 80 -5.25 -16.94 3.68
CA LEU A 80 -6.27 -16.08 4.28
C LEU A 80 -6.47 -14.80 3.47
N ALA A 81 -5.37 -14.12 3.08
CA ALA A 81 -5.46 -12.96 2.20
C ALA A 81 -6.04 -13.31 0.82
N ALA A 82 -5.72 -14.47 0.25
CA ALA A 82 -6.29 -14.92 -1.02
C ALA A 82 -7.81 -15.20 -0.90
N LEU A 83 -8.23 -15.89 0.16
CA LEU A 83 -9.63 -16.20 0.45
C LEU A 83 -10.44 -14.91 0.63
N LEU A 84 -9.98 -14.01 1.51
CA LEU A 84 -10.65 -12.72 1.76
C LEU A 84 -10.75 -11.88 0.49
N ARG A 85 -9.71 -11.89 -0.37
CA ARG A 85 -9.76 -11.20 -1.66
C ARG A 85 -10.82 -11.78 -2.60
N GLY A 86 -10.94 -13.11 -2.63
CA GLY A 86 -11.96 -13.80 -3.42
C GLY A 86 -13.37 -13.51 -2.94
N LEU A 87 -13.61 -13.55 -1.62
CA LEU A 87 -14.90 -13.23 -1.03
C LEU A 87 -15.32 -11.77 -1.28
N LEU A 88 -14.36 -10.84 -1.34
CA LEU A 88 -14.61 -9.41 -1.56
C LEU A 88 -14.68 -9.01 -3.04
N GLY A 89 -14.51 -9.95 -3.98
CA GLY A 89 -14.53 -9.64 -5.41
C GLY A 89 -13.40 -8.70 -5.88
N SER A 90 -12.35 -8.51 -5.07
CA SER A 90 -11.25 -7.57 -5.33
C SER A 90 -10.25 -8.04 -6.39
N ILE A 91 -10.45 -9.25 -6.95
CA ILE A 91 -9.52 -9.97 -7.84
C ILE A 91 -9.28 -9.22 -9.16
N THR A 92 -10.22 -8.39 -9.62
CA THR A 92 -10.18 -7.75 -10.95
C THR A 92 -9.51 -6.37 -10.97
N THR A 93 -9.06 -5.86 -9.82
CA THR A 93 -8.50 -4.50 -9.73
C THR A 93 -7.06 -4.45 -10.21
N GLN A 94 -6.68 -3.41 -10.96
CA GLN A 94 -5.27 -3.12 -11.31
C GLN A 94 -4.51 -2.50 -10.11
N TRP A 95 -4.64 -3.13 -8.94
CA TRP A 95 -4.13 -2.62 -7.68
C TRP A 95 -2.61 -2.47 -7.68
N GLY A 96 -1.90 -3.43 -8.29
CA GLY A 96 -0.44 -3.46 -8.31
C GLY A 96 0.18 -2.24 -9.00
N PRO A 97 -0.17 -1.95 -10.25
CA PRO A 97 0.23 -0.72 -10.93
C PRO A 97 -0.14 0.56 -10.15
N ARG A 98 -1.35 0.65 -9.61
CA ARG A 98 -1.78 1.82 -8.81
C ARG A 98 -0.86 2.05 -7.61
N VAL A 99 -0.47 0.97 -6.95
CA VAL A 99 0.37 1.00 -5.75
C VAL A 99 1.80 1.37 -6.06
N PHE A 100 2.35 0.90 -7.19
CA PHE A 100 3.67 1.33 -7.62
C PHE A 100 3.71 2.82 -7.95
N TRP A 101 2.68 3.33 -8.61
CA TRP A 101 2.56 4.76 -8.88
C TRP A 101 2.46 5.57 -7.58
N ALA A 102 1.57 5.18 -6.68
CA ALA A 102 1.44 5.83 -5.37
C ALA A 102 2.71 5.69 -4.50
N GLY A 103 3.42 4.57 -4.61
CA GLY A 103 4.71 4.35 -3.95
C GLY A 103 5.80 5.30 -4.47
N GLY A 104 5.81 5.57 -5.79
CA GLY A 104 6.65 6.60 -6.40
C GLY A 104 6.38 7.98 -5.82
N GLU A 105 5.09 8.34 -5.66
CA GLU A 105 4.66 9.60 -5.04
C GLU A 105 5.17 9.73 -3.60
N ILE A 106 5.02 8.67 -2.79
CA ILE A 106 5.48 8.64 -1.41
C ILE A 106 7.01 8.79 -1.35
N GLY A 107 7.72 8.07 -2.22
CA GLY A 107 9.19 8.14 -2.30
C GLY A 107 9.71 9.52 -2.67
N MET A 108 9.00 10.23 -3.55
CA MET A 108 9.33 11.60 -3.93
C MET A 108 9.00 12.61 -2.82
N LYS A 109 7.82 12.51 -2.20
CA LYS A 109 7.38 13.43 -1.14
C LYS A 109 8.16 13.25 0.17
N HIS A 110 8.63 12.04 0.45
CA HIS A 110 9.26 11.67 1.72
C HIS A 110 10.63 11.01 1.54
N SER A 111 11.42 11.54 0.60
CA SER A 111 12.75 10.99 0.26
C SER A 111 13.67 10.82 1.48
N GLY A 112 13.68 11.79 2.41
CA GLY A 112 14.47 11.70 3.63
C GLY A 112 14.08 10.53 4.55
N ILE A 113 12.78 10.25 4.69
CA ILE A 113 12.29 9.11 5.49
C ILE A 113 12.63 7.80 4.78
N MET A 114 12.51 7.73 3.45
CA MET A 114 12.90 6.55 2.68
C MET A 114 14.40 6.25 2.83
N ILE A 115 15.25 7.28 2.77
CA ILE A 115 16.71 7.14 2.99
C ILE A 115 16.98 6.65 4.41
N ALA A 116 16.39 7.28 5.43
CA ALA A 116 16.58 6.89 6.83
C ALA A 116 16.17 5.42 7.06
N THR A 117 15.07 5.01 6.45
CA THR A 117 14.57 3.64 6.54
C THR A 117 15.53 2.64 5.88
N VAL A 118 16.00 2.93 4.66
CA VAL A 118 17.00 2.10 3.97
C VAL A 118 18.29 2.02 4.78
N ALA A 119 18.70 3.12 5.42
CA ALA A 119 19.87 3.14 6.30
C ALA A 119 19.69 2.24 7.52
N VAL A 120 18.52 2.26 8.17
CA VAL A 120 18.20 1.35 9.28
C VAL A 120 18.20 -0.11 8.82
N ALA A 121 17.56 -0.42 7.69
CA ALA A 121 17.55 -1.78 7.14
C ALA A 121 18.98 -2.26 6.82
N ALA A 122 19.81 -1.40 6.22
CA ALA A 122 21.22 -1.69 5.97
C ALA A 122 21.99 -1.91 7.27
N LEU A 123 21.81 -1.04 8.27
CA LEU A 123 22.46 -1.17 9.58
C LEU A 123 22.14 -2.51 10.23
N VAL A 124 20.86 -2.91 10.28
CA VAL A 124 20.44 -4.21 10.84
C VAL A 124 21.04 -5.37 10.05
N THR A 125 21.03 -5.27 8.72
CA THR A 125 21.62 -6.27 7.82
C THR A 125 23.12 -6.45 8.10
N PHE A 126 23.89 -5.37 8.24
CA PHE A 126 25.32 -5.46 8.53
C PHE A 126 25.64 -5.80 9.99
N ALA A 127 24.80 -5.41 10.95
CA ALA A 127 25.00 -5.72 12.37
C ALA A 127 24.83 -7.21 12.66
N TYR A 128 23.91 -7.90 11.98
CA TYR A 128 23.63 -9.32 12.21
C TYR A 128 24.86 -10.22 12.10
N PRO A 129 25.63 -10.27 10.99
CA PRO A 129 26.78 -11.16 10.88
C PRO A 129 27.86 -10.84 11.91
N VAL A 130 28.00 -9.58 12.35
CA VAL A 130 28.93 -9.19 13.41
C VAL A 130 28.47 -9.78 14.75
N LEU A 131 27.22 -9.56 15.14
CA LEU A 131 26.67 -10.08 16.40
C LEU A 131 26.64 -11.61 16.43
N ALA A 132 26.23 -12.25 15.33
CA ALA A 132 26.25 -13.69 15.17
C ALA A 132 27.69 -14.24 15.26
N GLY A 133 28.67 -13.54 14.66
CA GLY A 133 30.08 -13.90 14.75
C GLY A 133 30.61 -13.82 16.17
N VAL A 134 30.37 -12.71 16.87
CA VAL A 134 30.75 -12.57 18.28
C VAL A 134 30.19 -13.74 19.09
N ALA A 135 28.87 -13.97 19.03
CA ALA A 135 28.23 -15.08 19.73
C ALA A 135 28.85 -16.44 19.36
N PHE A 136 29.05 -16.73 18.08
CA PHE A 136 29.60 -18.00 17.60
C PHE A 136 31.03 -18.28 18.11
N PHE A 137 31.85 -17.25 18.31
CA PHE A 137 33.21 -17.42 18.80
C PHE A 137 33.31 -17.35 20.34
N THR A 138 32.41 -16.65 21.02
CA THR A 138 32.52 -16.40 22.47
C THR A 138 31.59 -17.25 23.33
N LEU A 139 30.42 -17.64 22.83
CA LEU A 139 29.42 -18.34 23.63
C LEU A 139 29.65 -19.87 23.62
N PRO A 140 29.29 -20.55 24.72
CA PRO A 140 29.28 -21.99 24.77
C PRO A 140 28.11 -22.58 23.96
N PRO A 141 28.19 -23.85 23.49
CA PRO A 141 27.23 -24.43 22.54
C PRO A 141 25.77 -24.46 23.02
N ASP A 142 25.56 -24.65 24.32
CA ASP A 142 24.28 -24.67 25.03
C ASP A 142 23.54 -23.33 24.92
N GLU A 143 24.25 -22.21 25.04
CA GLU A 143 23.66 -20.87 24.90
C GLU A 143 23.62 -20.38 23.44
N LEU A 144 24.55 -20.86 22.62
CA LEU A 144 24.77 -20.38 21.26
C LEU A 144 23.51 -20.55 20.39
N THR A 145 22.87 -21.71 20.45
CA THR A 145 21.72 -22.01 19.58
C THR A 145 20.54 -21.07 19.83
N SER A 146 20.22 -20.82 21.09
CA SER A 146 19.16 -19.88 21.48
C SER A 146 19.51 -18.45 21.06
N ARG A 147 20.77 -18.01 21.25
CA ARG A 147 21.20 -16.67 20.88
C ARG A 147 21.19 -16.41 19.38
N ILE A 148 21.68 -17.36 18.57
CA ILE A 148 21.64 -17.25 17.11
C ILE A 148 20.19 -17.25 16.62
N PHE A 149 19.31 -18.05 17.23
CA PHE A 149 17.88 -18.02 16.92
C PHE A 149 17.27 -16.64 17.16
N GLN A 150 17.49 -16.04 18.33
CA GLN A 150 17.04 -14.68 18.67
C GLN A 150 17.57 -13.62 17.70
N TYR A 151 18.87 -13.64 17.39
CA TYR A 151 19.47 -12.67 16.46
C TYR A 151 18.90 -12.80 15.04
N THR A 152 18.62 -14.03 14.61
CA THR A 152 18.06 -14.28 13.28
C THR A 152 16.60 -13.84 13.20
N LEU A 153 15.81 -14.04 14.27
CA LEU A 153 14.46 -13.47 14.38
C LEU A 153 14.48 -11.93 14.36
N LEU A 154 15.40 -11.31 15.11
CA LEU A 154 15.58 -9.86 15.14
C LEU A 154 15.97 -9.30 13.78
N LEU A 155 16.86 -9.97 13.04
CA LEU A 155 17.21 -9.61 11.67
C LEU A 155 15.95 -9.56 10.80
N VAL A 156 15.20 -10.67 10.74
CA VAL A 156 14.02 -10.79 9.87
C VAL A 156 12.95 -9.75 10.23
N PHE A 157 12.74 -9.52 11.53
CA PHE A 157 11.75 -8.56 12.02
C PHE A 157 12.20 -7.11 11.74
N LEU A 158 13.37 -6.70 12.22
CA LEU A 158 13.82 -5.30 12.16
C LEU A 158 14.24 -4.84 10.77
N SER A 159 14.73 -5.73 9.89
CA SER A 159 15.14 -5.33 8.55
C SER A 159 13.95 -5.01 7.64
N GLY A 160 12.78 -5.60 7.89
CA GLY A 160 11.59 -5.44 7.05
C GLY A 160 10.54 -4.49 7.64
N TYR A 161 10.31 -4.57 8.95
CA TYR A 161 9.11 -3.98 9.54
C TYR A 161 9.06 -2.44 9.53
N PRO A 162 10.13 -1.73 9.96
CA PRO A 162 10.14 -0.26 9.96
C PRO A 162 9.90 0.33 8.56
N MET A 163 10.47 -0.31 7.54
CA MET A 163 10.30 0.12 6.15
C MET A 163 8.89 -0.02 5.64
N VAL A 164 8.29 -1.16 5.96
CA VAL A 164 6.97 -1.49 5.46
C VAL A 164 5.92 -0.63 6.17
N ILE A 165 6.04 -0.38 7.48
CA ILE A 165 5.06 0.44 8.24
C ILE A 165 4.83 1.81 7.59
N PHE A 166 5.90 2.57 7.31
CA PHE A 166 5.74 3.92 6.79
C PHE A 166 5.04 3.93 5.42
N ILE A 167 5.49 3.07 4.52
CA ILE A 167 4.92 2.95 3.17
C ILE A 167 3.44 2.54 3.26
N LEU A 168 3.11 1.59 4.14
CA LEU A 168 1.75 1.10 4.33
C LEU A 168 0.81 2.20 4.82
N VAL A 169 1.22 2.95 5.84
CA VAL A 169 0.42 4.06 6.38
C VAL A 169 0.19 5.12 5.30
N GLN A 170 1.25 5.55 4.62
CA GLN A 170 1.14 6.62 3.61
C GLN A 170 0.26 6.21 2.43
N LEU A 171 0.41 4.97 1.96
CA LEU A 171 -0.42 4.43 0.88
C LEU A 171 -1.89 4.37 1.31
N GLN A 172 -2.17 3.93 2.54
CA GLN A 172 -3.53 3.85 3.07
C GLN A 172 -4.14 5.23 3.32
N VAL A 173 -3.37 6.26 3.67
CA VAL A 173 -3.89 7.63 3.91
C VAL A 173 -4.06 8.44 2.62
N SER A 174 -3.37 8.08 1.53
CA SER A 174 -3.33 8.86 0.28
C SER A 174 -4.70 9.05 -0.40
N GLU A 175 -5.16 10.28 -0.55
CA GLU A 175 -6.44 10.62 -1.22
C GLU A 175 -6.49 10.23 -2.71
N ASN A 176 -5.33 9.96 -3.31
CA ASN A 176 -5.22 9.59 -4.71
C ASN A 176 -5.44 8.08 -4.94
N VAL A 177 -5.39 7.24 -3.90
CA VAL A 177 -5.59 5.79 -4.03
C VAL A 177 -7.09 5.47 -4.06
N ASP A 178 -7.52 4.64 -5.01
CA ASP A 178 -8.92 4.23 -5.13
C ASP A 178 -9.34 3.21 -4.05
N HIS A 179 -10.64 3.07 -3.86
CA HIS A 179 -11.21 2.18 -2.84
C HIS A 179 -10.84 0.70 -3.05
N GLY A 180 -10.78 0.22 -4.29
CA GLY A 180 -10.46 -1.17 -4.61
C GLY A 180 -9.04 -1.51 -4.21
N THR A 181 -8.08 -0.69 -4.64
CA THR A 181 -6.67 -0.80 -4.27
C THR A 181 -6.47 -0.74 -2.76
N ARG A 182 -7.14 0.21 -2.10
CA ARG A 182 -7.05 0.40 -0.64
C ARG A 182 -7.57 -0.82 0.14
N THR A 183 -8.69 -1.38 -0.31
CA THR A 183 -9.29 -2.59 0.27
C THR A 183 -8.41 -3.80 0.04
N HIS A 184 -7.85 -3.98 -1.16
CA HIS A 184 -6.88 -5.05 -1.43
C HIS A 184 -5.69 -4.94 -0.47
N PHE A 185 -5.16 -3.73 -0.27
CA PHE A 185 -4.07 -3.50 0.67
C PHE A 185 -4.45 -3.87 2.10
N LEU A 186 -5.62 -3.44 2.58
CA LEU A 186 -6.10 -3.79 3.92
C LEU A 186 -6.20 -5.31 4.11
N VAL A 187 -6.76 -6.04 3.13
CA VAL A 187 -6.88 -7.50 3.19
C VAL A 187 -5.51 -8.18 3.20
N SER A 188 -4.56 -7.67 2.41
CA SER A 188 -3.19 -8.20 2.39
C SER A 188 -2.50 -7.99 3.74
N GLN A 189 -2.76 -6.85 4.38
CA GLN A 189 -2.28 -6.54 5.72
C GLN A 189 -2.86 -7.49 6.77
N VAL A 190 -4.16 -7.82 6.70
CA VAL A 190 -4.79 -8.82 7.57
C VAL A 190 -4.10 -10.18 7.42
N GLY A 191 -3.80 -10.62 6.20
CA GLY A 191 -3.02 -11.85 5.99
C GLY A 191 -1.60 -11.78 6.56
N SER A 192 -0.93 -10.63 6.41
CA SER A 192 0.42 -10.45 6.95
C SER A 192 0.47 -10.45 8.48
N LEU A 193 -0.62 -10.09 9.17
CA LEU A 193 -0.67 -10.11 10.63
C LEU A 193 -0.40 -11.49 11.20
N VAL A 194 -0.76 -12.56 10.48
CA VAL A 194 -0.44 -13.93 10.91
C VAL A 194 1.07 -14.10 11.08
N ASN A 195 1.85 -13.63 10.10
CA ASN A 195 3.30 -13.67 10.17
C ASN A 195 3.84 -12.75 11.25
N VAL A 196 3.35 -11.51 11.32
CA VAL A 196 3.85 -10.56 12.31
C VAL A 196 3.59 -11.04 13.73
N ALA A 197 2.38 -11.53 14.00
CA ALA A 197 2.02 -12.08 15.30
C ALA A 197 2.88 -13.30 15.63
N LEU A 198 3.16 -14.20 14.68
CA LEU A 198 4.06 -15.35 14.87
C LEU A 198 5.51 -14.92 15.19
N PHE A 199 6.08 -14.00 14.43
CA PHE A 199 7.46 -13.57 14.67
C PHE A 199 7.57 -12.77 15.98
N LEU A 200 6.60 -11.91 16.26
CA LEU A 200 6.57 -11.10 17.48
C LEU A 200 6.36 -11.96 18.72
N SER A 201 5.45 -12.94 18.67
CA SER A 201 5.22 -13.86 19.78
C SER A 201 6.47 -14.69 20.07
N LEU A 202 7.12 -15.25 19.04
CA LEU A 202 8.36 -16.00 19.20
C LEU A 202 9.46 -15.14 19.80
N LEU A 203 9.58 -13.88 19.36
CA LEU A 203 10.53 -12.95 19.94
C LEU A 203 10.23 -12.68 21.42
N PHE A 204 8.96 -12.44 21.76
CA PHE A 204 8.49 -12.24 23.13
C PHE A 204 8.82 -13.42 24.06
N TRP A 205 8.54 -14.64 23.60
CA TRP A 205 8.83 -15.85 24.37
C TRP A 205 10.32 -16.17 24.43
N SER A 206 11.06 -15.94 23.33
CA SER A 206 12.50 -16.21 23.27
C SER A 206 13.33 -15.28 24.17
N LEU A 207 12.83 -14.08 24.45
CA LEU A 207 13.47 -13.07 25.29
C LEU A 207 12.92 -13.05 26.72
N ASP A 208 12.05 -13.98 27.07
CA ASP A 208 11.37 -14.05 28.38
C ASP A 208 10.65 -12.74 28.76
N ILE A 209 10.07 -12.07 27.76
CA ILE A 209 9.27 -10.85 27.94
C ILE A 209 7.79 -11.21 28.22
N GLY A 210 7.46 -12.51 28.19
CA GLY A 210 6.12 -13.03 28.45
C GLY A 210 5.68 -12.78 29.88
N GLY A 211 4.92 -11.70 30.11
CA GLY A 211 4.25 -11.43 31.37
C GLY A 211 3.06 -12.37 31.64
N GLU A 212 2.14 -11.94 32.50
CA GLU A 212 0.97 -12.73 32.89
C GLU A 212 0.19 -13.28 31.68
N VAL A 213 -0.16 -14.56 31.78
CA VAL A 213 -0.91 -15.29 30.76
C VAL A 213 -2.40 -15.25 31.13
N GLY A 214 -3.18 -14.52 30.33
CA GLY A 214 -4.63 -14.55 30.39
C GLY A 214 -5.16 -15.87 29.85
N ARG A 215 -6.35 -16.27 30.29
CA ARG A 215 -7.06 -17.46 29.79
C ARG A 215 -8.41 -17.05 29.21
N TRP A 216 -8.70 -17.51 28.00
CA TRP A 216 -9.98 -17.34 27.35
C TRP A 216 -10.60 -18.71 27.08
N GLU A 217 -11.82 -18.93 27.54
CA GLU A 217 -12.56 -20.16 27.26
C GLU A 217 -13.56 -19.94 26.13
N VAL A 218 -13.42 -20.70 25.05
CA VAL A 218 -14.36 -20.68 23.91
C VAL A 218 -14.75 -22.11 23.57
N GLY A 219 -16.03 -22.45 23.77
CA GLY A 219 -16.56 -23.77 23.42
C GLY A 219 -15.88 -24.93 24.17
N GLY A 220 -15.46 -24.73 25.42
CA GLY A 220 -14.77 -25.74 26.24
C GLY A 220 -13.26 -25.88 25.96
N ILE A 221 -12.70 -25.07 25.06
CA ILE A 221 -11.25 -24.98 24.84
C ILE A 221 -10.73 -23.76 25.60
N THR A 222 -9.83 -23.98 26.55
CA THR A 222 -9.10 -22.90 27.23
C THR A 222 -7.88 -22.51 26.41
N LEU A 223 -7.83 -21.26 25.97
CA LEU A 223 -6.73 -20.68 25.22
C LEU A 223 -5.98 -19.66 26.09
N ALA A 224 -4.68 -19.86 26.24
CA ALA A 224 -3.74 -18.95 26.84
C ALA A 224 -3.39 -17.82 25.88
N PHE A 225 -3.36 -16.58 26.38
CA PHE A 225 -2.91 -15.44 25.60
C PHE A 225 -2.12 -14.47 26.47
N SER A 226 -1.19 -13.74 25.85
CA SER A 226 -0.52 -12.61 26.49
C SER A 226 -1.29 -11.33 26.16
N PRO A 227 -1.90 -10.65 27.14
CA PRO A 227 -2.61 -9.39 26.90
C PRO A 227 -1.72 -8.32 26.28
N LEU A 228 -0.42 -8.30 26.66
CA LEU A 228 0.56 -7.38 26.11
C LEU A 228 0.82 -7.64 24.62
N LEU A 229 1.09 -8.90 24.25
CA LEU A 229 1.30 -9.28 22.85
C LEU A 229 0.05 -8.99 22.01
N LEU A 230 -1.14 -9.31 22.53
CA LEU A 230 -2.41 -8.99 21.89
C LEU A 230 -2.55 -7.49 21.69
N GLY A 231 -2.29 -6.69 22.72
CA GLY A 231 -2.32 -5.23 22.67
C GLY A 231 -1.34 -4.66 21.65
N LEU A 232 -0.14 -5.23 21.54
CA LEU A 232 0.86 -4.78 20.57
C LEU A 232 0.47 -5.11 19.13
N VAL A 233 0.07 -6.36 18.84
CA VAL A 233 -0.40 -6.75 17.50
C VAL A 233 -1.63 -5.93 17.12
N ALA A 234 -2.57 -5.75 18.06
CA ALA A 234 -3.77 -4.96 17.83
C ALA A 234 -3.47 -3.48 17.59
N GLY A 235 -2.68 -2.86 18.47
CA GLY A 235 -2.27 -1.47 18.35
C GLY A 235 -1.50 -1.21 17.06
N MET A 236 -0.59 -2.10 16.70
CA MET A 236 0.13 -2.05 15.44
C MET A 236 -0.82 -2.15 14.23
N PHE A 237 -1.73 -3.11 14.19
CA PHE A 237 -2.72 -3.18 13.10
C PHE A 237 -3.61 -1.93 13.01
N LEU A 238 -4.08 -1.44 14.16
CA LEU A 238 -4.92 -0.25 14.21
C LEU A 238 -4.18 0.96 13.66
N LEU A 239 -2.95 1.19 14.11
CA LEU A 239 -2.14 2.35 13.72
C LEU A 239 -1.59 2.25 12.30
N THR A 240 -1.26 1.06 11.81
CA THR A 240 -0.61 0.90 10.50
C THR A 240 -1.58 0.58 9.36
N SER A 241 -2.77 0.06 9.68
CA SER A 241 -3.70 -0.46 8.66
C SER A 241 -5.11 0.11 8.82
N PHE A 242 -5.78 -0.12 9.95
CA PHE A 242 -7.22 0.19 10.08
C PHE A 242 -7.53 1.68 10.16
N ILE A 243 -6.86 2.43 11.05
CA ILE A 243 -7.03 3.89 11.18
C ILE A 243 -6.59 4.60 9.89
N PRO A 244 -5.40 4.32 9.31
CA PRO A 244 -5.00 4.84 8.00
C PRO A 244 -6.03 4.61 6.90
N TYR A 245 -6.60 3.40 6.83
CA TYR A 245 -7.64 3.05 5.86
C TYR A 245 -8.87 3.95 6.00
N LEU A 246 -9.37 4.16 7.22
CA LEU A 246 -10.54 5.02 7.47
C LEU A 246 -10.27 6.48 7.12
N ILE A 247 -9.11 7.01 7.54
CA ILE A 247 -8.68 8.37 7.23
C ILE A 247 -8.60 8.55 5.71
N GLY A 248 -7.89 7.65 5.03
CA GLY A 248 -7.69 7.74 3.59
C GLY A 248 -8.98 7.59 2.80
N THR A 249 -9.91 6.75 3.24
CA THR A 249 -11.24 6.61 2.60
C THR A 249 -12.02 7.92 2.68
N ARG A 250 -12.01 8.59 3.85
CA ARG A 250 -12.64 9.91 4.01
C ARG A 250 -11.96 10.99 3.17
N ARG A 251 -10.62 11.03 3.18
CA ARG A 251 -9.84 11.99 2.37
C ARG A 251 -10.08 11.80 0.88
N ALA A 252 -10.01 10.57 0.37
CA ALA A 252 -10.27 10.27 -1.04
C ALA A 252 -11.69 10.66 -1.46
N LYS A 253 -12.70 10.39 -0.61
CA LYS A 253 -14.07 10.82 -0.85
C LYS A 253 -14.19 12.36 -0.90
N GLN A 254 -13.67 13.06 0.10
CA GLN A 254 -13.69 14.53 0.14
C GLN A 254 -13.00 15.13 -1.09
N TRP A 255 -11.87 14.55 -1.49
CA TRP A 255 -11.11 14.98 -2.65
C TRP A 255 -11.92 14.81 -3.94
N ARG A 256 -12.51 13.64 -4.18
CA ARG A 256 -13.37 13.41 -5.36
C ARG A 256 -14.58 14.33 -5.39
N LEU A 257 -15.24 14.53 -4.24
CA LEU A 257 -16.35 15.47 -4.12
C LEU A 257 -15.92 16.90 -4.46
N HIS A 258 -14.73 17.32 -4.02
CA HIS A 258 -14.17 18.62 -4.38
C HIS A 258 -13.98 18.74 -5.89
N LEU A 259 -13.33 17.78 -6.55
CA LEU A 259 -13.12 17.78 -8.00
C LEU A 259 -14.43 17.80 -8.80
N LEU A 260 -15.43 17.03 -8.37
CA LEU A 260 -16.76 17.02 -8.99
C LEU A 260 -17.50 18.35 -8.82
N LYS A 261 -17.41 18.97 -7.64
CA LYS A 261 -18.01 20.30 -7.38
C LYS A 261 -17.35 21.39 -8.21
N THR A 262 -16.03 21.36 -8.36
CA THR A 262 -15.30 22.28 -9.25
C THR A 262 -15.82 22.16 -10.68
N ARG A 263 -15.95 20.94 -11.20
CA ARG A 263 -16.52 20.69 -12.53
C ARG A 263 -17.95 21.22 -12.68
N LEU A 264 -18.80 20.99 -11.69
CA LEU A 264 -20.17 21.53 -11.69
C LEU A 264 -20.17 23.06 -11.70
N GLY A 265 -19.26 23.70 -10.95
CA GLY A 265 -19.09 25.15 -10.96
C GLY A 265 -18.81 25.70 -12.36
N TRP A 266 -17.92 25.07 -13.12
CA TRP A 266 -17.61 25.47 -14.49
C TRP A 266 -18.78 25.30 -15.47
N LEU A 267 -19.50 24.18 -15.35
CA LEU A 267 -20.70 23.93 -16.15
C LEU A 267 -21.81 24.94 -15.84
N ASP A 268 -22.07 25.21 -14.55
CA ASP A 268 -23.07 26.17 -14.11
C ASP A 268 -22.75 27.58 -14.59
N GLN A 269 -21.49 28.00 -14.51
CA GLN A 269 -21.06 29.30 -15.02
C GLN A 269 -21.31 29.40 -16.53
N THR A 270 -20.92 28.40 -17.31
CA THR A 270 -21.12 28.40 -18.78
C THR A 270 -22.59 28.44 -19.15
N ILE A 271 -23.42 27.62 -18.50
CA ILE A 271 -24.87 27.60 -18.73
C ILE A 271 -25.48 28.98 -18.44
N ARG A 272 -25.16 29.57 -17.29
CA ARG A 272 -25.65 30.92 -16.91
C ARG A 272 -25.22 31.99 -17.89
N LEU A 273 -24.01 31.90 -18.45
CA LEU A 273 -23.52 32.83 -19.47
C LEU A 273 -24.35 32.73 -20.75
N LEU A 274 -24.63 31.52 -21.22
CA LEU A 274 -25.39 31.29 -22.45
C LEU A 274 -26.91 31.50 -22.30
N GLU A 275 -27.43 31.47 -21.07
CA GLU A 275 -28.83 31.80 -20.77
C GLU A 275 -29.08 33.31 -20.64
N ALA A 276 -28.03 34.11 -20.41
CA ALA A 276 -28.18 35.55 -20.21
C ALA A 276 -28.69 36.22 -21.50
N PRO A 277 -29.66 37.16 -21.44
CA PRO A 277 -30.24 37.81 -22.62
C PRO A 277 -29.34 38.89 -23.22
N THR A 278 -28.02 38.81 -23.02
CA THR A 278 -27.06 39.87 -23.40
C THR A 278 -25.92 39.27 -24.24
N PRO A 279 -26.15 39.01 -25.54
CA PRO A 279 -25.19 38.32 -26.41
C PRO A 279 -23.85 39.04 -26.56
N ALA A 280 -23.88 40.39 -26.49
CA ALA A 280 -22.68 41.22 -26.50
C ALA A 280 -21.68 40.89 -25.36
N LEU A 281 -22.14 40.23 -24.29
CA LEU A 281 -21.31 39.82 -23.16
C LEU A 281 -20.84 38.36 -23.25
N TYR A 282 -21.30 37.57 -24.22
CA TYR A 282 -20.93 36.16 -24.32
C TYR A 282 -19.43 36.01 -24.58
N GLN A 283 -18.93 36.60 -25.66
CA GLN A 283 -17.50 36.52 -26.02
C GLN A 283 -16.54 36.92 -24.90
N PRO A 284 -16.62 38.14 -24.34
CA PRO A 284 -15.66 38.55 -23.31
C PRO A 284 -15.73 37.68 -22.06
N LYS A 285 -16.92 37.19 -21.67
CA LYS A 285 -17.06 36.33 -20.48
C LYS A 285 -16.61 34.89 -20.73
N LEU A 286 -16.82 34.37 -21.95
CA LEU A 286 -16.30 33.06 -22.35
C LEU A 286 -14.76 33.10 -22.47
N ASP A 287 -14.19 34.22 -22.92
CA ASP A 287 -12.73 34.43 -22.93
C ASP A 287 -12.14 34.43 -21.52
N THR A 288 -12.77 35.15 -20.57
CA THR A 288 -12.38 35.10 -19.15
C THR A 288 -12.48 33.69 -18.61
N LEU A 289 -13.58 32.98 -18.87
CA LEU A 289 -13.78 31.62 -18.39
C LEU A 289 -12.73 30.63 -18.94
N GLN A 290 -12.35 30.80 -20.22
CA GLN A 290 -11.29 30.01 -20.84
C GLN A 290 -9.93 30.29 -20.18
N ALA A 291 -9.64 31.55 -19.87
CA ALA A 291 -8.42 31.94 -19.16
C ALA A 291 -8.39 31.34 -17.75
N ASP A 292 -9.50 31.43 -17.01
CA ASP A 292 -9.63 30.89 -15.66
C ASP A 292 -9.43 29.36 -15.63
N LEU A 293 -9.98 28.63 -16.60
CA LEU A 293 -9.77 27.18 -16.77
C LEU A 293 -8.31 26.82 -17.04
N ARG A 294 -7.62 27.61 -17.87
CA ARG A 294 -6.20 27.41 -18.17
C ARG A 294 -5.36 27.69 -16.92
N ASP A 295 -5.66 28.75 -16.20
CA ASP A 295 -4.97 29.11 -14.97
C ASP A 295 -5.18 28.07 -13.87
N GLU A 296 -6.39 27.51 -13.75
CA GLU A 296 -6.65 26.40 -12.84
C GLU A 296 -5.84 25.16 -13.22
N ARG A 297 -5.86 24.77 -14.51
CA ARG A 297 -5.05 23.64 -15.01
C ARG A 297 -3.58 23.82 -14.67
N ASP A 298 -3.01 24.99 -14.97
CA ASP A 298 -1.60 25.27 -14.74
C ASP A 298 -1.26 25.32 -13.25
N ARG A 299 -2.16 25.87 -12.42
CA ARG A 299 -2.03 25.83 -10.96
C ARG A 299 -2.03 24.40 -10.44
N PHE A 300 -2.95 23.57 -10.92
CA PHE A 300 -3.06 22.17 -10.53
C PHE A 300 -1.77 21.40 -10.87
N VAL A 301 -1.26 21.55 -12.10
CA VAL A 301 -0.01 20.92 -12.56
C VAL A 301 1.20 21.40 -11.76
N ARG A 302 1.30 22.69 -11.46
CA ARG A 302 2.41 23.25 -10.66
C ARG A 302 2.36 22.81 -9.19
N SER A 303 1.16 22.58 -8.65
CA SER A 303 0.97 22.25 -7.23
C SER A 303 1.32 20.80 -6.89
N ASP A 304 1.32 19.89 -7.86
CA ASP A 304 1.59 18.47 -7.66
C ASP A 304 2.72 17.97 -8.58
N PRO A 305 3.94 17.73 -8.05
CA PRO A 305 5.06 17.20 -8.83
C PRO A 305 4.77 15.87 -9.54
N MET A 306 3.90 15.01 -8.97
CA MET A 306 3.55 13.74 -9.60
C MET A 306 2.66 13.94 -10.82
N VAL A 307 1.79 14.95 -10.80
CA VAL A 307 1.00 15.35 -11.96
C VAL A 307 1.91 15.84 -13.08
N ALA A 308 2.86 16.71 -12.76
CA ALA A 308 3.83 17.22 -13.73
C ALA A 308 4.64 16.08 -14.39
N ILE A 309 5.09 15.09 -13.60
CA ILE A 309 5.78 13.91 -14.12
C ILE A 309 4.87 13.04 -14.99
N GLY A 310 3.64 12.78 -14.55
CA GLY A 310 2.69 11.99 -15.35
C GLY A 310 2.43 12.63 -16.71
N LEU A 311 2.26 13.95 -16.76
CA LEU A 311 2.09 14.68 -18.03
C LEU A 311 3.34 14.63 -18.93
N GLN A 312 4.54 14.54 -18.37
CA GLN A 312 5.75 14.30 -19.17
C GLN A 312 5.74 12.90 -19.77
N ILE A 313 5.30 11.89 -19.00
CA ILE A 313 5.18 10.50 -19.46
C ILE A 313 4.11 10.39 -20.57
N ASP A 314 2.97 11.07 -20.43
CA ASP A 314 1.93 11.15 -21.45
C ASP A 314 2.47 11.74 -22.77
N ARG A 315 3.46 12.66 -22.70
CA ARG A 315 4.14 13.25 -23.87
C ARG A 315 5.29 12.39 -24.41
N GLY A 316 5.50 11.18 -23.86
CA GLY A 316 6.56 10.27 -24.27
C GLY A 316 7.92 10.48 -23.57
N ALA A 317 8.06 11.50 -22.72
CA ALA A 317 9.28 11.73 -21.95
C ALA A 317 9.22 10.99 -20.61
N THR A 318 10.22 10.15 -20.31
CA THR A 318 10.31 9.46 -19.00
C THR A 318 11.48 10.03 -18.21
N PRO A 319 11.24 10.90 -17.21
CA PRO A 319 12.30 11.38 -16.33
C PRO A 319 13.02 10.22 -15.64
N GLU A 320 14.33 10.35 -15.42
CA GLU A 320 15.14 9.30 -14.78
C GLU A 320 14.58 8.89 -13.41
N GLN A 321 14.21 9.88 -12.59
CA GLN A 321 13.57 9.67 -11.28
C GLN A 321 12.24 8.91 -11.35
N ALA A 322 11.56 8.89 -12.51
CA ALA A 322 10.29 8.21 -12.73
C ALA A 322 10.44 6.86 -13.43
N ALA A 323 11.63 6.49 -13.91
CA ALA A 323 11.85 5.31 -14.74
C ALA A 323 11.31 4.01 -14.09
N ILE A 324 11.42 3.89 -12.76
CA ILE A 324 11.00 2.70 -12.00
C ILE A 324 9.48 2.57 -11.91
N PHE A 325 8.73 3.68 -11.85
CA PHE A 325 7.28 3.68 -11.66
C PHE A 325 6.47 4.19 -12.87
N ALA A 326 7.12 4.67 -13.92
CA ALA A 326 6.47 5.09 -15.17
C ALA A 326 5.67 3.97 -15.86
N PRO A 327 6.11 2.69 -15.88
CA PRO A 327 5.27 1.60 -16.41
C PRO A 327 3.96 1.45 -15.62
N ALA A 328 4.01 1.66 -14.30
CA ALA A 328 2.85 1.57 -13.44
C ALA A 328 1.85 2.71 -13.69
N TYR A 329 2.38 3.93 -13.92
CA TYR A 329 1.58 5.07 -14.35
C TYR A 329 0.81 4.79 -15.63
N ARG A 330 1.49 4.31 -16.68
CA ARG A 330 0.85 4.04 -17.99
C ARG A 330 -0.31 3.07 -17.90
N ILE A 331 -0.23 2.11 -16.98
CA ILE A 331 -1.30 1.12 -16.77
C ILE A 331 -2.45 1.70 -15.94
N SER A 332 -2.16 2.55 -14.94
CA SER A 332 -3.14 3.00 -13.94
C SER A 332 -3.51 4.48 -14.00
N ARG A 333 -3.16 5.18 -15.09
CA ARG A 333 -3.39 6.62 -15.29
C ARG A 333 -4.86 6.97 -15.13
N ASP A 334 -5.72 6.20 -15.79
CA ASP A 334 -7.17 6.35 -15.79
C ASP A 334 -7.80 6.11 -14.41
N LEU A 335 -7.10 5.44 -13.50
CA LEU A 335 -7.56 5.21 -12.11
C LEU A 335 -7.18 6.36 -11.16
N ASP A 336 -6.32 7.28 -11.58
CA ASP A 336 -5.89 8.40 -10.76
C ASP A 336 -6.86 9.60 -10.91
N PRO A 337 -7.53 10.03 -9.83
CA PRO A 337 -8.54 11.09 -9.91
C PRO A 337 -7.96 12.43 -10.40
N ARG A 338 -6.66 12.67 -10.23
CA ARG A 338 -6.00 13.89 -10.70
C ARG A 338 -5.96 13.97 -12.21
N PHE A 339 -5.65 12.86 -12.88
CA PHE A 339 -5.56 12.81 -14.34
C PHE A 339 -6.95 12.76 -14.97
N GLN A 340 -7.91 12.06 -14.36
CA GLN A 340 -9.32 12.15 -14.76
C GLN A 340 -9.83 13.59 -14.73
N HIS A 341 -9.49 14.36 -13.68
CA HIS A 341 -9.88 15.76 -13.57
C HIS A 341 -9.21 16.63 -14.64
N LEU A 342 -7.92 16.41 -14.91
CA LEU A 342 -7.21 17.14 -15.97
C LEU A 342 -7.75 16.86 -17.37
N ASP A 343 -8.12 15.62 -17.66
CA ASP A 343 -8.78 15.27 -18.93
C ASP A 343 -10.12 16.01 -19.04
N GLN A 344 -10.90 16.01 -17.95
CA GLN A 344 -12.18 16.72 -17.92
C GLN A 344 -12.02 18.23 -18.10
N ILE A 345 -11.00 18.86 -17.51
CA ILE A 345 -10.68 20.27 -17.76
C ILE A 345 -10.29 20.46 -19.23
N GLY A 346 -9.45 19.59 -19.79
CA GLY A 346 -9.05 19.65 -21.20
C GLY A 346 -10.24 19.57 -22.14
N ASP A 347 -11.05 18.52 -22.01
CA ASP A 347 -12.28 18.31 -22.80
C ASP A 347 -13.22 19.50 -22.67
N PHE A 348 -13.40 20.03 -21.45
CA PHE A 348 -14.27 21.18 -21.23
C PHE A 348 -13.72 22.46 -21.88
N SER A 349 -12.40 22.67 -21.80
CA SER A 349 -11.70 23.79 -22.42
C SER A 349 -11.84 23.77 -23.95
N ASP A 350 -11.76 22.58 -24.56
CA ASP A 350 -11.92 22.41 -26.00
C ASP A 350 -13.37 22.71 -26.42
N ARG A 351 -14.36 22.21 -25.67
CA ARG A 351 -15.79 22.51 -25.91
C ARG A 351 -16.11 23.98 -25.74
N LEU A 352 -15.53 24.64 -24.74
CA LEU A 352 -15.69 26.08 -24.55
C LEU A 352 -15.10 26.87 -25.73
N GLY A 353 -13.97 26.39 -26.29
CA GLY A 353 -13.38 26.91 -27.52
C GLY A 353 -14.29 26.75 -28.75
N GLU A 354 -14.96 25.62 -28.91
CA GLU A 354 -15.95 25.37 -29.96
C GLU A 354 -17.14 26.33 -29.85
N ILE A 355 -17.74 26.46 -28.66
CA ILE A 355 -18.84 27.39 -28.37
C ILE A 355 -18.42 28.82 -28.74
N ARG A 356 -17.23 29.24 -28.31
CA ARG A 356 -16.68 30.56 -28.60
C ARG A 356 -16.51 30.79 -30.09
N ALA A 357 -15.95 29.81 -30.81
CA ALA A 357 -15.73 29.91 -32.24
C ALA A 357 -17.07 30.06 -33.00
N GLU A 358 -18.07 29.24 -32.68
CA GLU A 358 -19.39 29.32 -33.31
C GLU A 358 -20.09 30.66 -33.03
N LEU A 359 -20.04 31.14 -31.79
CA LEU A 359 -20.62 32.44 -31.43
C LEU A 359 -19.93 33.61 -32.13
N SER A 360 -18.61 33.53 -32.34
CA SER A 360 -17.84 34.59 -32.99
C SER A 360 -18.17 34.75 -34.49
N GLN A 361 -18.68 33.69 -35.13
CA GLN A 361 -19.09 33.70 -36.52
C GLN A 361 -20.46 34.36 -36.73
N LYS A 362 -21.18 34.69 -35.66
CA LYS A 362 -22.50 35.33 -35.72
C LYS A 362 -22.36 36.82 -35.44
N THR A 363 -22.78 37.64 -36.39
CA THR A 363 -22.81 39.11 -36.26
C THR A 363 -24.12 39.63 -35.71
N ASP A 364 -25.22 38.91 -35.89
CA ASP A 364 -26.53 39.28 -35.35
C ASP A 364 -26.70 38.77 -33.90
N PRO A 365 -27.11 39.63 -32.94
CA PRO A 365 -27.36 39.22 -31.56
C PRO A 365 -28.45 38.14 -31.40
N GLY A 366 -29.45 38.11 -32.28
CA GLY A 366 -30.48 37.07 -32.29
C GLY A 366 -29.89 35.71 -32.64
N ASP A 367 -29.07 35.67 -33.68
CA ASP A 367 -28.34 34.46 -34.09
C ASP A 367 -27.33 33.97 -33.03
N GLN A 368 -26.66 34.88 -32.32
CA GLN A 368 -25.79 34.55 -31.20
C GLN A 368 -26.58 33.89 -30.05
N THR A 369 -27.74 34.44 -29.70
CA THR A 369 -28.64 33.89 -28.67
C THR A 369 -29.13 32.50 -29.07
N ALA A 370 -29.58 32.34 -30.32
CA ALA A 370 -30.04 31.06 -30.84
C ALA A 370 -28.93 30.01 -30.85
N THR A 371 -27.70 30.41 -31.21
CA THR A 371 -26.53 29.53 -31.22
C THR A 371 -26.14 29.10 -29.80
N GLY A 372 -26.07 30.04 -28.84
CA GLY A 372 -25.84 29.71 -27.43
C GLY A 372 -26.92 28.76 -26.87
N GLY A 373 -28.18 29.00 -27.24
CA GLY A 373 -29.31 28.14 -26.89
C GLY A 373 -29.18 26.70 -27.38
N ARG A 374 -28.52 26.45 -28.53
CA ARG A 374 -28.28 25.09 -29.05
C ARG A 374 -27.28 24.29 -28.22
N TRP A 375 -26.37 24.96 -27.52
CA TRP A 375 -25.38 24.32 -26.65
C TRP A 375 -25.94 23.99 -25.25
N LEU A 376 -26.98 24.68 -24.80
CA LEU A 376 -27.58 24.48 -23.48
C LEU A 376 -28.02 23.03 -23.20
N PRO A 377 -28.69 22.29 -24.12
CA PRO A 377 -29.05 20.89 -23.88
C PRO A 377 -27.85 19.99 -23.59
N TYR A 378 -26.76 20.17 -24.35
CA TYR A 378 -25.52 19.42 -24.14
C TYR A 378 -24.90 19.72 -22.77
N LEU A 379 -24.76 21.00 -22.42
CA LEU A 379 -24.18 21.41 -21.14
C LEU A 379 -25.03 20.95 -19.95
N ARG A 380 -26.36 21.05 -20.05
CA ARG A 380 -27.29 20.56 -19.02
C ARG A 380 -27.20 19.04 -18.86
N SER A 381 -27.09 18.29 -19.95
CA SER A 381 -26.86 16.84 -19.89
C SER A 381 -25.56 16.49 -19.16
N ARG A 382 -24.45 17.20 -19.46
CA ARG A 382 -23.17 17.01 -18.76
C ARG A 382 -23.22 17.42 -17.28
N ARG A 383 -24.00 18.45 -16.95
CA ARG A 383 -24.28 18.87 -15.57
C ARG A 383 -25.04 17.78 -14.82
N GLU A 384 -26.09 17.22 -15.41
CA GLU A 384 -26.85 16.11 -14.81
C GLU A 384 -25.99 14.86 -14.58
N GLU A 385 -25.10 14.52 -15.52
CA GLU A 385 -24.12 13.43 -15.33
C GLU A 385 -23.21 13.69 -14.13
N ALA A 386 -22.69 14.92 -14.00
CA ALA A 386 -21.83 15.32 -12.89
C ALA A 386 -22.61 15.35 -11.55
N GLU A 387 -23.87 15.77 -11.54
CA GLU A 387 -24.74 15.71 -10.35
C GLU A 387 -25.04 14.27 -9.93
N LYS A 388 -25.30 13.37 -10.89
CA LYS A 388 -25.47 11.94 -10.61
C LYS A 388 -24.20 11.32 -10.03
N ALA A 389 -23.04 11.67 -10.58
CA ALA A 389 -21.75 11.23 -10.04
C ALA A 389 -21.52 11.76 -8.62
N LEU A 390 -21.82 13.04 -8.37
CA LEU A 390 -21.72 13.66 -7.04
C LEU A 390 -22.63 12.95 -6.03
N ALA A 391 -23.90 12.77 -6.36
CA ALA A 391 -24.88 12.11 -5.49
C ALA A 391 -24.51 10.64 -5.21
N SER A 392 -23.96 9.93 -6.21
CA SER A 392 -23.45 8.57 -6.06
C SER A 392 -22.29 8.51 -5.07
N GLU A 393 -21.30 9.41 -5.21
CA GLU A 393 -20.13 9.45 -4.32
C GLU A 393 -20.53 9.88 -2.89
N GLU A 394 -21.48 10.81 -2.74
CA GLU A 394 -22.03 11.19 -1.43
C GLU A 394 -22.71 10.02 -0.70
N LYS A 395 -23.46 9.20 -1.45
CA LYS A 395 -24.14 8.02 -0.90
C LYS A 395 -23.21 6.84 -0.64
N ASN A 396 -22.04 6.79 -1.29
CA ASN A 396 -21.08 5.73 -1.09
C ASN A 396 -20.56 5.70 0.36
N ARG A 397 -20.78 4.58 1.05
CA ARG A 397 -20.38 4.36 2.45
C ARG A 397 -19.30 3.30 2.53
N THR A 398 -18.40 3.43 3.50
CA THR A 398 -17.41 2.37 3.79
C THR A 398 -18.13 1.06 4.13
N PRO A 399 -17.79 -0.07 3.49
CA PRO A 399 -18.46 -1.35 3.74
C PRO A 399 -18.36 -1.80 5.21
N ALA A 400 -19.47 -2.31 5.76
CA ALA A 400 -19.54 -2.75 7.16
C ALA A 400 -18.55 -3.88 7.51
N PHE A 401 -18.19 -4.73 6.55
CA PHE A 401 -17.22 -5.81 6.76
C PHE A 401 -15.83 -5.30 7.16
N ILE A 402 -15.47 -4.10 6.72
CA ILE A 402 -14.19 -3.49 7.07
C ILE A 402 -14.15 -3.17 8.57
N VAL A 403 -15.27 -2.74 9.14
CA VAL A 403 -15.41 -2.57 10.59
C VAL A 403 -15.32 -3.92 11.32
N SER A 404 -15.88 -5.00 10.76
CA SER A 404 -15.75 -6.34 11.36
C SER A 404 -14.35 -6.96 11.24
N SER A 405 -13.50 -6.51 10.31
CA SER A 405 -12.11 -7.00 10.22
C SER A 405 -11.28 -6.67 11.47
N GLY A 406 -11.64 -5.60 12.20
CA GLY A 406 -11.07 -5.31 13.53
C GLY A 406 -11.51 -6.30 14.61
N ILE A 407 -12.63 -7.00 14.43
CA ILE A 407 -13.19 -7.98 15.38
C ILE A 407 -12.54 -9.36 15.22
N LEU A 408 -12.01 -9.70 14.04
CA LEU A 408 -11.31 -10.97 13.81
C LEU A 408 -9.87 -10.99 14.37
N LEU A 409 -9.33 -9.80 14.65
CA LEU A 409 -7.97 -9.60 15.12
C LEU A 409 -7.67 -10.26 16.48
N PRO A 410 -8.54 -10.15 17.51
CA PRO A 410 -8.29 -10.78 18.80
C PRO A 410 -8.35 -12.30 18.72
N ILE A 411 -9.25 -12.84 17.90
CA ILE A 411 -9.39 -14.30 17.69
C ILE A 411 -8.12 -14.86 17.06
N ALA A 412 -7.63 -14.26 15.97
CA ALA A 412 -6.40 -14.70 15.31
C ALA A 412 -5.17 -14.63 16.24
N THR A 413 -5.09 -13.58 17.07
CA THR A 413 -3.93 -13.37 17.94
C THR A 413 -3.87 -14.38 19.10
N VAL A 414 -5.02 -14.82 19.61
CA VAL A 414 -5.09 -15.84 20.68
C VAL A 414 -4.60 -17.19 20.17
N PHE A 415 -5.06 -17.64 19.00
CA PHE A 415 -4.57 -18.88 18.38
C PHE A 415 -3.06 -18.82 18.08
N LEU A 416 -2.56 -17.67 17.61
CA LEU A 416 -1.15 -17.51 17.29
C LEU A 416 -0.28 -17.46 18.54
N THR A 417 -0.78 -16.95 19.66
CA THR A 417 -0.04 -16.95 20.92
C THR A 417 0.20 -18.39 21.40
N GLU A 418 -0.85 -19.21 21.44
CA GLU A 418 -0.77 -20.64 21.78
C GLU A 418 0.16 -21.41 20.85
N PHE A 419 -0.01 -21.23 19.53
CA PHE A 419 0.84 -21.88 18.55
C PHE A 419 2.31 -21.51 18.71
N SER A 420 2.60 -20.27 19.08
CA SER A 420 3.97 -19.78 19.27
C SER A 420 4.58 -20.25 20.58
N GLN A 421 3.78 -20.36 21.66
CA GLN A 421 4.20 -21.01 22.89
C GLN A 421 4.55 -22.47 22.66
N TRP A 422 3.70 -23.19 21.91
CA TRP A 422 3.97 -24.57 21.51
C TRP A 422 5.26 -24.68 20.69
N LEU A 423 5.46 -23.80 19.70
CA LEU A 423 6.69 -23.77 18.89
C LEU A 423 7.93 -23.51 19.73
N TRP A 424 7.89 -22.54 20.64
CA TRP A 424 9.01 -22.23 21.51
C TRP A 424 9.31 -23.38 22.48
N ALA A 425 8.28 -23.95 23.12
CA ALA A 425 8.44 -25.11 23.98
C ALA A 425 9.00 -26.33 23.23
N PHE A 426 8.55 -26.56 22.00
CA PHE A 426 9.08 -27.63 21.14
C PHE A 426 10.55 -27.37 20.74
N PHE A 427 10.88 -26.13 20.38
CA PHE A 427 12.27 -25.73 20.11
C PHE A 427 13.16 -25.97 21.34
N SER A 428 12.79 -25.45 22.51
CA SER A 428 13.57 -25.58 23.74
C SER A 428 13.78 -27.04 24.17
N ARG A 429 12.79 -27.92 23.94
CA ARG A 429 12.90 -29.36 24.22
C ARG A 429 13.78 -30.13 23.24
N THR A 430 14.04 -29.58 22.06
CA THR A 430 14.83 -30.24 21.01
C THR A 430 16.25 -29.70 20.91
N LEU A 431 16.61 -28.70 21.73
CA LEU A 431 17.98 -28.25 21.84
C LEU A 431 18.88 -29.42 22.29
N PRO A 432 20.06 -29.60 21.66
CA PRO A 432 21.03 -30.57 22.15
C PRO A 432 21.52 -30.12 23.54
N GLU A 433 21.49 -31.05 24.51
CA GLU A 433 22.06 -30.86 25.86
C GLU A 433 23.58 -30.62 25.83
#